data_AF-E3FLM2-F1
#
_entry.id   AF-E3FLM2-F1
#
_cell.length_a   1.000
_cell.length_b   1.000
_cell.length_c   1.000
_cell.angle_alpha   90.00
_cell.angle_beta   90.00
_cell.angle_gamma   90.00
#
_symmetry.space_group_name_H-M   'P 1'
#
loop_
_entity.id
_entity.type
_entity.pdbx_description
1 polymer ?
#
loop_
_entity_poly.entity_id
_entity_poly.type
_entity_poly.pdbx_seq_one_letter_code
_entity_poly.pdbx_strand_id
1 'polypeptide(L)'
;MRARMPRARPAPPALDEEALVHRFPGLDRRVLGAYYTPASLVERTLGLALTHLDSGPLSIVDPACGAGAFLSAAARLRPEANLLGLEVTAPAAQLCQARVPSAKVFVGDALRGGLEPLLTHIPAAHQELWVGNPPYNGTSPVLKDRPAYARLRSLLPVALPSGTSLRDDFAFFLLVAAHRLTTRPGVLAFITPSSLLDAFLYAPLRQALLDMLKLRQVVDLGAGAFANTQVRTCITVWSSLPGPTVPTHFEKTGGNSTFIPSPPEWRLAPTPHEATELDARWQTRGEPLTQLVPVSLPGVKTRFDELLVDEDPERLLERLRHFARISPRGLNGFMKAHGIPSALLPKLRALKQGPAFLVDPAQVRPFFRYAGARHRGALPPEARAFCYLDRRLIPRGDHRLRGPYDPHRGEVKLLFNVRELPLSAALLEEEGCVHDHRHARFAPLFVPQRIREEGLGITRDARSPQALGPLVPNLSPRGLAWAEQLGGPLAAFRELVRFLNSPPVQRIWAPAFGASRVLPIPLTDA
;
A
#
# COMPACT_ATOMS: atom_id res chain seq x y z
N MET A 1 62.58 34.07 8.15
CA MET A 1 61.33 34.08 7.36
C MET A 1 60.74 32.67 7.36
N ARG A 2 59.65 32.42 8.10
CA ARG A 2 58.84 31.20 7.99
C ARG A 2 57.52 31.57 7.32
N ALA A 3 57.25 30.99 6.16
CA ALA A 3 56.04 31.24 5.39
C ALA A 3 54.80 30.70 6.14
N ARG A 4 53.77 31.54 6.29
CA ARG A 4 52.47 31.15 6.83
C ARG A 4 51.70 30.35 5.76
N MET A 5 51.40 29.09 6.05
CA MET A 5 50.43 28.28 5.31
C MET A 5 49.04 28.92 5.37
N PRO A 6 48.27 28.95 4.27
CA PRO A 6 46.90 29.46 4.28
C PRO A 6 45.99 28.51 5.08
N ARG A 7 45.21 29.06 6.02
CA ARG A 7 44.19 28.33 6.76
C ARG A 7 43.14 27.78 5.78
N ALA A 8 42.88 26.48 5.86
CA ALA A 8 41.76 25.83 5.19
C ALA A 8 40.44 26.58 5.54
N ARG A 9 39.62 26.87 4.53
CA ARG A 9 38.27 27.42 4.74
C ARG A 9 37.46 26.40 5.55
N PRO A 10 36.75 26.82 6.61
CA PRO A 10 35.88 25.92 7.34
C PRO A 10 34.81 25.36 6.40
N ALA A 11 34.55 24.05 6.50
CA ALA A 11 33.44 23.43 5.80
C ALA A 11 32.14 24.15 6.21
N PRO A 12 31.22 24.43 5.27
CA PRO A 12 29.92 25.01 5.62
C PRO A 12 29.21 24.08 6.62
N PRO A 13 28.49 24.63 7.60
CA PRO A 13 27.78 23.81 8.59
C PRO A 13 26.82 22.86 7.87
N ALA A 14 26.79 21.59 8.30
CA ALA A 14 25.78 20.64 7.86
C ALA A 14 24.40 21.25 8.15
N LEU A 15 23.62 21.50 7.09
CA LEU A 15 22.28 22.06 7.24
C LEU A 15 21.40 21.01 7.92
N ASP A 16 20.90 21.37 9.09
CA ASP A 16 19.91 20.59 9.81
C ASP A 16 18.56 20.70 9.08
N GLU A 17 18.28 19.72 8.21
CA GLU A 17 16.99 19.59 7.52
C GLU A 17 15.82 19.46 8.52
N GLU A 18 16.07 18.97 9.74
CA GLU A 18 15.07 18.94 10.83
C GLU A 18 14.83 20.33 11.43
N ALA A 19 15.81 21.24 11.44
CA ALA A 19 15.60 22.62 11.91
C ALA A 19 14.65 23.43 11.02
N LEU A 20 14.58 23.12 9.71
CA LEU A 20 13.61 23.74 8.80
C LEU A 20 12.16 23.34 9.13
N VAL A 21 11.96 22.21 9.84
CA VAL A 21 10.65 21.74 10.31
C VAL A 21 10.02 22.71 11.32
N HIS A 22 10.84 23.42 12.09
CA HIS A 22 10.39 24.34 13.14
C HIS A 22 10.04 25.74 12.62
N ARG A 23 10.38 26.06 11.36
CA ARG A 23 10.11 27.38 10.76
C ARG A 23 8.68 27.54 10.23
N PHE A 24 7.84 26.52 10.31
CA PHE A 24 6.47 26.53 9.81
C PHE A 24 5.45 25.92 10.79
N PRO A 25 5.07 26.64 11.86
CA PRO A 25 3.93 26.25 12.68
C PRO A 25 2.63 26.50 11.88
N GLY A 26 2.07 25.47 11.25
CA GLY A 26 0.76 25.56 10.57
C GLY A 26 0.54 24.68 9.34
N LEU A 27 1.58 24.07 8.76
CA LEU A 27 1.38 23.07 7.71
C LEU A 27 1.10 21.72 8.35
N ASP A 28 -0.12 21.20 8.18
CA ASP A 28 -0.48 19.85 8.61
C ASP A 28 0.37 18.83 7.83
N ARG A 29 1.40 18.31 8.50
CA ARG A 29 2.39 17.35 7.97
C ARG A 29 1.72 16.13 7.30
N ARG A 30 0.50 15.78 7.74
CA ARG A 30 -0.28 14.65 7.19
C ARG A 30 -1.04 15.00 5.91
N VAL A 31 -1.44 16.26 5.73
CA VAL A 31 -2.24 16.71 4.57
C VAL A 31 -1.35 17.02 3.36
N LEU A 32 -0.09 17.40 3.60
CA LEU A 32 0.83 17.84 2.55
C LEU A 32 2.00 16.89 2.26
N GLY A 33 2.23 15.86 3.09
CA GLY A 33 3.27 14.86 2.83
C GLY A 33 4.71 15.40 2.81
N ALA A 34 4.93 16.62 3.30
CA ALA A 34 6.24 17.28 3.30
C ALA A 34 7.16 16.64 4.37
N TYR A 35 7.94 15.65 3.96
CA TYR A 35 9.07 15.13 4.71
C TYR A 35 10.37 15.69 4.14
N TYR A 36 11.17 16.35 4.98
CA TYR A 36 12.49 16.80 4.57
C TYR A 36 13.39 15.59 4.36
N THR A 37 14.06 15.53 3.21
CA THR A 37 14.92 14.39 2.86
C THR A 37 16.29 14.59 3.49
N PRO A 38 16.77 13.64 4.32
CA PRO A 38 18.09 13.74 4.95
C PRO A 38 19.20 13.98 3.91
N ALA A 39 20.12 14.89 4.22
CA ALA A 39 21.21 15.27 3.30
C ALA A 39 22.06 14.07 2.84
N SER A 40 22.30 13.11 3.73
CA SER A 40 23.03 11.87 3.40
C SER A 40 22.31 11.02 2.34
N LEU A 41 20.98 10.97 2.37
CA LEU A 41 20.19 10.26 1.36
C LEU A 41 20.17 11.01 0.04
N VAL A 42 20.07 12.34 0.07
CA VAL A 42 20.15 13.19 -1.12
C VAL A 42 21.50 13.01 -1.83
N GLU A 43 22.60 13.16 -1.10
CA GLU A 43 23.95 13.02 -1.64
C GLU A 43 24.20 11.62 -2.19
N ARG A 44 23.71 10.60 -1.49
CA ARG A 44 23.77 9.23 -1.95
C ARG A 44 23.00 9.01 -3.25
N THR A 45 21.74 9.43 -3.31
CA THR A 45 20.92 9.29 -4.53
C THR A 45 21.56 10.01 -5.72
N LEU A 46 22.08 11.22 -5.52
CA LEU A 46 22.81 11.95 -6.57
C LEU A 46 24.09 11.22 -6.98
N GLY A 47 24.90 10.76 -6.03
CA GLY A 47 26.13 10.03 -6.31
C GLY A 47 25.88 8.77 -7.15
N LEU A 48 24.86 7.99 -6.81
CA LEU A 48 24.44 6.81 -7.58
C LEU A 48 23.96 7.17 -8.98
N ALA A 49 23.21 8.27 -9.14
CA ALA A 49 22.69 8.69 -10.43
C ALA A 49 23.78 9.22 -11.38
N LEU A 50 24.70 10.02 -10.85
CA LEU A 50 25.77 10.66 -11.62
C LEU A 50 26.73 9.65 -12.26
N THR A 51 26.87 8.43 -11.71
CA THR A 51 27.72 7.38 -12.31
C THR A 51 27.17 6.81 -13.61
N HIS A 52 25.91 7.10 -13.96
CA HIS A 52 25.25 6.59 -15.17
C HIS A 52 24.94 7.70 -16.19
N LEU A 53 25.57 8.86 -16.07
CA LEU A 53 25.48 9.95 -17.05
C LEU A 53 26.74 10.02 -17.89
N ASP A 54 26.59 10.40 -19.16
CA ASP A 54 27.74 10.68 -20.02
C ASP A 54 28.37 12.04 -19.68
N SER A 55 29.62 12.24 -20.06
CA SER A 55 30.26 13.56 -20.02
C SER A 55 29.55 14.51 -20.99
N GLY A 56 28.93 15.57 -20.46
CA GLY A 56 28.28 16.58 -21.30
C GLY A 56 27.37 17.54 -20.53
N PRO A 57 26.70 18.46 -21.26
CA PRO A 57 25.73 19.38 -20.70
C PRO A 57 24.58 18.65 -20.02
N LEU A 58 24.16 19.15 -18.85
CA LEU A 58 23.20 18.48 -17.97
C LEU A 58 22.12 19.45 -17.52
N SER A 59 20.87 19.00 -17.56
CA SER A 59 19.77 19.62 -16.81
C SER A 59 19.35 18.67 -15.68
N ILE A 60 19.25 19.19 -14.45
CA ILE A 60 18.80 18.43 -13.28
C ILE A 60 17.41 18.92 -12.91
N VAL A 61 16.45 18.01 -12.88
CA VAL A 61 15.03 18.28 -12.66
C VAL A 61 14.59 17.65 -11.35
N ASP A 62 14.05 18.46 -10.45
CA ASP A 62 13.31 18.00 -9.27
C ASP A 62 11.83 18.41 -9.41
N PRO A 63 10.92 17.47 -9.74
CA PRO A 63 9.52 17.79 -10.04
C PRO A 63 8.67 18.02 -8.78
N ALA A 64 9.22 17.82 -7.59
CA ALA A 64 8.55 18.05 -6.30
C ALA A 64 9.60 18.56 -5.29
N CYS A 65 10.20 19.69 -5.62
CA CYS A 65 11.47 20.11 -5.03
C CYS A 65 11.40 20.54 -3.56
N GLY A 66 10.20 20.81 -3.03
CA GLY A 66 10.02 21.22 -1.63
C GLY A 66 10.91 22.42 -1.29
N ALA A 67 11.75 22.29 -0.28
CA ALA A 67 12.72 23.32 0.12
C ALA A 67 14.06 23.26 -0.64
N GLY A 68 14.18 22.45 -1.69
CA GLY A 68 15.34 22.41 -2.57
C GLY A 68 16.51 21.54 -2.11
N ALA A 69 16.28 20.50 -1.32
CA ALA A 69 17.36 19.65 -0.79
C ALA A 69 18.20 19.01 -1.91
N PHE A 70 17.55 18.37 -2.90
CA PHE A 70 18.21 17.79 -4.07
C PHE A 70 18.90 18.86 -4.93
N LEU A 71 18.21 19.97 -5.23
CA LEU A 71 18.77 21.04 -6.05
C LEU A 71 19.98 21.72 -5.38
N SER A 72 19.97 21.86 -4.06
CA SER A 72 21.07 22.42 -3.29
C SER A 72 22.32 21.53 -3.33
N ALA A 73 22.14 20.22 -3.17
CA ALA A 73 23.23 19.26 -3.31
C ALA A 73 23.71 19.16 -4.78
N ALA A 74 22.80 19.20 -5.75
CA ALA A 74 23.11 19.20 -7.16
C ALA A 74 23.95 20.43 -7.56
N ALA A 75 23.60 21.63 -7.07
CA ALA A 75 24.37 22.86 -7.31
C ALA A 75 25.82 22.77 -6.82
N ARG A 76 26.07 22.02 -5.74
CA ARG A 76 27.43 21.78 -5.22
C ARG A 76 28.19 20.76 -6.08
N LEU A 77 27.54 19.68 -6.48
CA LEU A 77 28.17 18.56 -7.18
C LEU A 77 28.36 18.82 -8.68
N ARG A 78 27.47 19.59 -9.30
CA ARG A 78 27.45 19.95 -10.73
C ARG A 78 27.14 21.44 -10.90
N PRO A 79 28.05 22.35 -10.54
CA PRO A 79 27.81 23.80 -10.58
C PRO A 79 27.41 24.35 -11.95
N GLU A 80 27.82 23.68 -13.02
CA GLU A 80 27.54 24.03 -14.42
C GLU A 80 26.19 23.48 -14.94
N ALA A 81 25.49 22.66 -14.16
CA ALA A 81 24.20 22.10 -14.57
C ALA A 81 23.08 23.14 -14.56
N ASN A 82 22.14 23.01 -15.50
CA ASN A 82 20.89 23.77 -15.48
C ASN A 82 19.94 23.14 -14.46
N LEU A 83 19.69 23.83 -13.35
CA LEU A 83 18.89 23.31 -12.23
C LEU A 83 17.44 23.78 -12.34
N LEU A 84 16.50 22.84 -12.31
CA LEU A 84 15.07 23.09 -12.53
C LEU A 84 14.25 22.46 -11.40
N GLY A 85 13.43 23.26 -10.71
CA GLY A 85 12.56 22.81 -9.62
C GLY A 85 11.10 23.13 -9.89
N LEU A 86 10.20 22.21 -9.57
CA LEU A 86 8.76 22.46 -9.49
C LEU A 86 8.27 22.17 -8.08
N GLU A 87 7.40 23.03 -7.55
CA GLU A 87 6.79 22.82 -6.24
C GLU A 87 5.34 23.30 -6.26
N VAL A 88 4.44 22.53 -5.65
CA VAL A 88 2.99 22.81 -5.69
C VAL A 88 2.61 24.00 -4.81
N THR A 89 3.40 24.29 -3.77
CA THR A 89 3.15 25.40 -2.84
C THR A 89 4.10 26.57 -3.06
N ALA A 90 3.55 27.78 -3.25
CA ALA A 90 4.36 28.98 -3.43
C ALA A 90 5.36 29.26 -2.29
N PRO A 91 5.02 29.07 -1.00
CA PRO A 91 5.98 29.29 0.09
C PRO A 91 7.21 28.37 0.04
N ALA A 92 7.02 27.07 -0.28
CA ALA A 92 8.15 26.14 -0.38
C ALA A 92 9.00 26.42 -1.63
N ALA A 93 8.37 26.77 -2.75
CA ALA A 93 9.07 27.19 -3.97
C ALA A 93 9.97 28.42 -3.73
N GLN A 94 9.46 29.44 -3.01
CA GLN A 94 10.22 30.63 -2.62
C GLN A 94 11.42 30.27 -1.73
N LEU A 95 11.21 29.37 -0.76
CA LEU A 95 12.30 28.88 0.09
C LEU A 95 13.37 28.14 -0.72
N CYS A 96 12.97 27.26 -1.64
CA CYS A 96 13.88 26.57 -2.55
C CYS A 96 14.68 27.56 -3.40
N GLN A 97 14.01 28.55 -4.01
CA GLN A 97 14.66 29.57 -4.84
C GLN A 97 15.68 30.41 -4.05
N ALA A 98 15.36 30.77 -2.80
CA ALA A 98 16.28 31.49 -1.92
C ALA A 98 17.47 30.62 -1.48
N ARG A 99 17.23 29.32 -1.26
CA ARG A 99 18.28 28.34 -0.90
C ARG A 99 19.20 28.03 -2.07
N VAL A 100 18.69 28.02 -3.30
CA VAL A 100 19.42 27.66 -4.51
C VAL A 100 19.24 28.74 -5.59
N PRO A 101 19.92 29.89 -5.46
CA PRO A 101 19.74 31.02 -6.38
C PRO A 101 20.06 30.71 -7.85
N SER A 102 20.88 29.70 -8.12
CA SER A 102 21.22 29.24 -9.47
C SER A 102 20.13 28.39 -10.13
N ALA A 103 19.15 27.90 -9.37
CA ALA A 103 18.05 27.11 -9.91
C ALA A 103 16.92 28.00 -10.45
N LYS A 104 16.19 27.50 -11.43
CA LYS A 104 14.90 28.06 -11.85
C LYS A 104 13.79 27.27 -11.18
N VAL A 105 13.09 27.89 -10.23
CA VAL A 105 12.02 27.24 -9.46
C VAL A 105 10.66 27.79 -9.88
N PHE A 106 9.75 26.89 -10.23
CA PHE A 106 8.38 27.21 -10.65
C PHE A 106 7.37 26.73 -9.62
N VAL A 107 6.24 27.44 -9.53
CA VAL A 107 5.08 26.99 -8.76
C VAL A 107 4.11 26.27 -9.70
N GLY A 108 3.80 25.02 -9.43
CA GLY A 108 2.88 24.23 -10.25
C GLY A 108 2.73 22.79 -9.78
N ASP A 109 1.69 22.13 -10.26
CA ASP A 109 1.42 20.73 -9.97
C ASP A 109 2.01 19.84 -11.08
N ALA A 110 3.04 19.06 -10.74
CA ALA A 110 3.73 18.19 -11.68
C ALA A 110 2.82 17.18 -12.38
N LEU A 111 1.74 16.78 -11.71
CA LEU A 111 0.77 15.81 -12.20
C LEU A 111 -0.45 16.49 -12.85
N ARG A 112 -0.49 17.83 -12.89
CA ARG A 112 -1.57 18.65 -13.50
C ARG A 112 -1.03 19.82 -14.33
N GLY A 113 -0.13 19.54 -15.27
CA GLY A 113 0.27 20.51 -16.30
C GLY A 113 1.35 21.51 -15.87
N GLY A 114 1.89 21.39 -14.65
CA GLY A 114 2.93 22.28 -14.13
C GLY A 114 4.33 21.96 -14.63
N LEU A 115 4.57 20.77 -15.19
CA LEU A 115 5.89 20.37 -15.69
C LEU A 115 6.19 21.01 -17.04
N GLU A 116 5.20 21.14 -17.92
CA GLU A 116 5.38 21.58 -19.29
C GLU A 116 6.09 22.95 -19.37
N PRO A 117 5.70 23.98 -18.59
CA PRO A 117 6.42 25.26 -18.57
C PRO A 117 7.87 25.11 -18.07
N LEU A 118 8.10 24.28 -17.05
CA LEU A 118 9.45 24.04 -16.51
C LEU A 118 10.36 23.40 -17.58
N LEU A 119 9.87 22.37 -18.26
CA LEU A 119 10.65 21.58 -19.21
C LEU A 119 11.05 22.35 -20.47
N THR A 120 10.38 23.46 -20.80
CA THR A 120 10.82 24.36 -21.90
C THR A 120 12.19 24.99 -21.65
N HIS A 121 12.66 24.99 -20.39
CA HIS A 121 13.96 25.53 -20.00
C HIS A 121 15.10 24.51 -20.11
N ILE A 122 14.85 23.31 -20.64
CA ILE A 122 15.87 22.29 -20.90
C ILE A 122 16.36 22.45 -22.34
N PRO A 123 17.64 22.80 -22.55
CA PRO A 123 18.20 22.84 -23.91
C PRO A 123 18.20 21.45 -24.56
N ALA A 124 17.93 21.39 -25.87
CA ALA A 124 17.80 20.11 -26.60
C ALA A 124 19.05 19.21 -26.53
N ALA A 125 20.23 19.83 -26.42
CA ALA A 125 21.53 19.15 -26.32
C ALA A 125 21.84 18.60 -24.91
N HIS A 126 21.05 18.95 -23.89
CA HIS A 126 21.31 18.49 -22.53
C HIS A 126 20.80 17.05 -22.34
N GLN A 127 21.55 16.29 -21.56
CA GLN A 127 21.02 15.12 -20.86
C GLN A 127 20.12 15.58 -19.70
N GLU A 128 19.16 14.75 -19.30
CA GLU A 128 18.27 15.03 -18.17
C GLU A 128 18.57 14.11 -16.98
N LEU A 129 18.74 14.67 -15.79
CA LEU A 129 18.78 13.93 -14.53
C LEU A 129 17.55 14.29 -13.70
N TRP A 130 16.62 13.34 -13.59
CA TRP A 130 15.41 13.47 -12.77
C TRP A 130 15.68 12.93 -11.38
N VAL A 131 15.59 13.77 -10.36
CA VAL A 131 15.86 13.42 -8.95
C VAL A 131 14.74 13.90 -8.04
N GLY A 132 14.62 13.29 -6.86
CA GLY A 132 13.64 13.75 -5.89
C GLY A 132 13.15 12.67 -4.95
N ASN A 133 12.31 13.13 -4.03
CA ASN A 133 11.51 12.31 -3.13
C ASN A 133 10.03 12.68 -3.34
N PRO A 134 9.38 12.11 -4.38
CA PRO A 134 7.99 12.47 -4.72
C PRO A 134 7.01 12.12 -3.59
N PRO A 135 5.82 12.76 -3.53
CA PRO A 135 4.85 12.53 -2.46
C PRO A 135 4.27 11.10 -2.46
N TYR A 136 4.03 10.55 -1.26
CA TYR A 136 3.47 9.20 -1.03
C TYR A 136 1.97 9.28 -0.67
N ASN A 137 1.16 9.91 -1.52
CA ASN A 137 -0.26 10.17 -1.24
C ASN A 137 -1.19 9.37 -2.17
N GLY A 138 -2.15 8.65 -1.56
CA GLY A 138 -3.19 7.87 -2.26
C GLY A 138 -4.54 8.60 -2.46
N THR A 139 -4.63 9.85 -2.00
CA THR A 139 -5.87 10.64 -1.90
C THR A 139 -5.73 12.10 -2.33
N SER A 140 -4.65 12.44 -3.01
CA SER A 140 -4.35 13.77 -3.54
C SER A 140 -5.46 14.32 -4.46
N PRO A 141 -5.53 15.65 -4.67
CA PRO A 141 -6.52 16.26 -5.55
C PRO A 141 -6.49 15.71 -6.98
N VAL A 142 -5.31 15.39 -7.54
CA VAL A 142 -5.17 14.86 -8.90
C VAL A 142 -5.88 13.51 -9.08
N LEU A 143 -5.93 12.68 -8.04
CA LEU A 143 -6.61 11.38 -8.07
C LEU A 143 -8.14 11.48 -7.96
N LYS A 144 -8.67 12.67 -7.69
CA LYS A 144 -10.10 12.99 -7.69
C LYS A 144 -10.52 13.70 -8.98
N ASP A 145 -9.56 14.25 -9.71
CA ASP A 145 -9.73 14.87 -11.03
C ASP A 145 -9.72 13.78 -12.12
N ARG A 146 -10.90 13.40 -12.61
CA ARG A 146 -11.06 12.29 -13.57
C ARG A 146 -10.26 12.48 -14.86
N PRO A 147 -10.32 13.62 -15.57
CA PRO A 147 -9.46 13.87 -16.74
C PRO A 147 -7.97 13.76 -16.44
N ALA A 148 -7.50 14.38 -15.34
CA ALA A 148 -6.09 14.35 -15.00
C ALA A 148 -5.62 12.93 -14.66
N TYR A 149 -6.38 12.21 -13.85
CA TYR A 149 -6.10 10.81 -13.53
C TYR A 149 -6.09 9.91 -14.77
N ALA A 150 -7.04 10.09 -15.70
CA ALA A 150 -7.08 9.31 -16.94
C ALA A 150 -5.83 9.55 -17.81
N ARG A 151 -5.38 10.81 -17.95
CA ARG A 151 -4.15 11.18 -18.66
C ARG A 151 -2.90 10.56 -18.02
N LEU A 152 -2.82 10.54 -16.69
CA LEU A 152 -1.70 9.90 -16.00
C LEU A 152 -1.75 8.38 -16.13
N ARG A 153 -2.96 7.80 -16.06
CA ARG A 153 -3.16 6.35 -16.20
C ARG A 153 -2.83 5.86 -17.61
N SER A 154 -2.98 6.68 -18.66
CA SER A 154 -2.60 6.31 -20.03
C SER A 154 -1.09 6.21 -20.23
N LEU A 155 -0.26 6.75 -19.33
CA LEU A 155 1.19 6.54 -19.35
C LEU A 155 1.59 5.12 -18.94
N LEU A 156 0.67 4.35 -18.33
CA LEU A 156 0.88 2.96 -17.96
C LEU A 156 0.22 2.04 -19.00
N PRO A 157 0.95 1.50 -19.99
CA PRO A 157 0.38 0.69 -21.07
C PRO A 157 -0.06 -0.71 -20.62
N VAL A 158 0.25 -1.10 -19.37
CA VAL A 158 -0.05 -2.42 -18.82
C VAL A 158 -1.35 -2.39 -18.00
N ALA A 159 -2.16 -3.43 -18.12
CA ALA A 159 -3.39 -3.58 -17.34
C ALA A 159 -3.07 -3.75 -15.83
N LEU A 160 -3.88 -3.12 -14.98
CA LEU A 160 -3.80 -3.37 -13.54
C LEU A 160 -4.55 -4.66 -13.18
N PRO A 161 -4.15 -5.37 -12.12
CA PRO A 161 -4.91 -6.50 -11.61
C PRO A 161 -6.38 -6.14 -11.33
N SER A 162 -7.28 -7.08 -11.60
CA SER A 162 -8.72 -6.89 -11.37
C SER A 162 -9.02 -6.44 -9.94
N GLY A 163 -9.91 -5.46 -9.80
CA GLY A 163 -10.31 -4.93 -8.49
C GLY A 163 -9.25 -4.03 -7.82
N THR A 164 -8.18 -3.67 -8.53
CA THR A 164 -7.14 -2.75 -8.03
C THR A 164 -7.14 -1.42 -8.80
N SER A 165 -6.53 -0.39 -8.21
CA SER A 165 -6.33 0.92 -8.83
C SER A 165 -4.99 1.47 -8.40
N LEU A 166 -4.21 2.01 -9.33
CA LEU A 166 -2.97 2.71 -9.03
C LEU A 166 -3.33 4.12 -8.54
N ARG A 167 -3.08 4.40 -7.26
CA ARG A 167 -3.49 5.67 -6.65
C ARG A 167 -2.34 6.44 -6.01
N ASP A 168 -1.12 5.91 -5.98
CA ASP A 168 -0.04 6.59 -5.27
C ASP A 168 0.67 7.60 -6.18
N ASP A 169 0.75 8.85 -5.75
CA ASP A 169 1.33 9.94 -6.55
C ASP A 169 2.75 9.59 -7.04
N PHE A 170 3.61 9.02 -6.19
CA PHE A 170 4.98 8.63 -6.57
C PHE A 170 5.05 7.76 -7.83
N ALA A 171 4.05 6.90 -8.05
CA ALA A 171 3.99 6.05 -9.23
C ALA A 171 3.78 6.88 -10.51
N PHE A 172 2.99 7.94 -10.44
CA PHE A 172 2.77 8.85 -11.55
C PHE A 172 3.97 9.77 -11.80
N PHE A 173 4.69 10.18 -10.76
CA PHE A 173 5.98 10.87 -10.91
C PHE A 173 7.00 9.99 -11.66
N LEU A 174 7.10 8.70 -11.31
CA LEU A 174 7.95 7.74 -12.03
C LEU A 174 7.52 7.59 -13.50
N LEU A 175 6.22 7.44 -13.78
CA LEU A 175 5.69 7.30 -15.14
C LEU A 175 5.95 8.54 -16.00
N VAL A 176 5.76 9.74 -15.46
CA VAL A 176 5.99 10.99 -16.19
C VAL A 176 7.48 11.16 -16.53
N ALA A 177 8.37 10.96 -15.55
CA ALA A 177 9.80 11.04 -15.79
C ALA A 177 10.29 9.95 -16.77
N ALA A 178 9.81 8.71 -16.61
CA ALA A 178 10.18 7.62 -17.51
C ALA A 178 9.68 7.85 -18.94
N HIS A 179 8.45 8.33 -19.11
CA HIS A 179 7.91 8.65 -20.43
C HIS A 179 8.72 9.77 -21.10
N ARG A 180 9.12 10.81 -20.36
CA ARG A 180 10.01 11.86 -20.86
C ARG A 180 11.33 11.29 -21.37
N LEU A 181 11.93 10.39 -20.59
CA LEU A 181 13.23 9.79 -20.89
C LEU A 181 13.19 8.79 -22.06
N THR A 182 12.02 8.39 -22.56
CA THR A 182 11.93 7.60 -23.82
C THR A 182 12.36 8.40 -25.06
N THR A 183 12.30 9.74 -25.00
CA THR A 183 12.65 10.64 -26.11
C THR A 183 13.82 11.56 -25.80
N ARG A 184 14.34 11.51 -24.57
CA ARG A 184 15.40 12.38 -24.06
C ARG A 184 16.43 11.55 -23.30
N PRO A 185 17.72 11.62 -23.67
CA PRO A 185 18.75 10.85 -23.00
C PRO A 185 18.91 11.34 -21.55
N GLY A 186 18.98 10.41 -20.60
CA GLY A 186 19.09 10.79 -19.20
C GLY A 186 18.97 9.65 -18.20
N VAL A 187 18.90 10.05 -16.94
CA VAL A 187 18.84 9.20 -15.75
C VAL A 187 17.70 9.65 -14.86
N LEU A 188 17.01 8.70 -14.24
CA LEU A 188 15.96 8.90 -13.24
C LEU A 188 16.37 8.24 -11.93
N ALA A 189 16.47 9.00 -10.86
CA ALA A 189 16.85 8.53 -9.53
C ALA A 189 15.94 9.11 -8.44
N PHE A 190 14.94 8.34 -8.01
CA PHE A 190 13.99 8.75 -6.97
C PHE A 190 14.12 7.92 -5.70
N ILE A 191 13.79 8.56 -4.58
CA ILE A 191 13.48 7.91 -3.32
C ILE A 191 11.97 7.65 -3.29
N THR A 192 11.56 6.39 -3.17
CA THR A 192 10.14 5.99 -3.18
C THR A 192 9.85 4.94 -2.10
N PRO A 193 8.59 4.62 -1.78
CA PRO A 193 8.28 3.55 -0.84
C PRO A 193 8.80 2.19 -1.32
N SER A 194 9.35 1.38 -0.42
CA SER A 194 9.87 0.04 -0.75
C SER A 194 8.81 -0.92 -1.29
N SER A 195 7.51 -0.60 -1.14
CA SER A 195 6.44 -1.35 -1.80
C SER A 195 6.58 -1.38 -3.32
N LEU A 196 7.25 -0.38 -3.92
CA LEU A 196 7.60 -0.41 -5.34
C LEU A 196 8.39 -1.68 -5.69
N LEU A 197 9.26 -2.18 -4.80
CA LEU A 197 10.19 -3.28 -5.10
C LEU A 197 9.48 -4.60 -5.39
N ASP A 198 8.39 -4.92 -4.67
CA ASP A 198 7.81 -6.26 -4.70
C ASP A 198 6.28 -6.33 -4.57
N ALA A 199 5.59 -5.26 -4.18
CA ALA A 199 4.15 -5.34 -3.95
C ALA A 199 3.41 -5.68 -5.24
N PHE A 200 2.40 -6.55 -5.13
CA PHE A 200 1.60 -7.04 -6.24
C PHE A 200 1.03 -5.92 -7.12
N LEU A 201 0.53 -4.84 -6.48
CA LEU A 201 -0.10 -3.71 -7.16
C LEU A 201 0.81 -3.06 -8.21
N TYR A 202 2.12 -3.00 -7.96
CA TYR A 202 3.07 -2.28 -8.80
C TYR A 202 3.78 -3.17 -9.83
N ALA A 203 3.41 -4.45 -9.98
CA ALA A 203 4.00 -5.29 -11.04
C ALA A 203 3.83 -4.68 -12.46
N PRO A 204 2.64 -4.16 -12.84
CA PRO A 204 2.48 -3.45 -14.11
C PRO A 204 3.32 -2.19 -14.24
N LEU A 205 3.52 -1.45 -13.14
CA LEU A 205 4.35 -0.25 -13.11
C LEU A 205 5.82 -0.63 -13.33
N ARG A 206 6.32 -1.64 -12.61
CA ARG A 206 7.70 -2.13 -12.78
C ARG A 206 7.95 -2.61 -14.21
N GLN A 207 7.01 -3.35 -14.79
CA GLN A 207 7.08 -3.76 -16.19
C GLN A 207 7.19 -2.55 -17.12
N ALA A 208 6.27 -1.59 -17.01
CA ALA A 208 6.29 -0.40 -17.86
C ALA A 208 7.59 0.42 -17.73
N LEU A 209 8.15 0.53 -16.52
CA LEU A 209 9.44 1.19 -16.31
C LEU A 209 10.59 0.42 -16.97
N LEU A 210 10.59 -0.92 -16.91
CA LEU A 210 11.60 -1.77 -17.56
C LEU A 210 11.47 -1.78 -19.09
N ASP A 211 10.26 -1.62 -19.62
CA ASP A 211 10.01 -1.50 -21.06
C ASP A 211 10.52 -0.14 -21.60
N MET A 212 10.48 0.91 -20.77
CA MET A 212 10.92 2.26 -21.13
C MET A 212 12.41 2.51 -20.84
N LEU A 213 12.95 1.95 -19.76
CA LEU A 213 14.26 2.30 -19.19
C LEU A 213 15.02 1.07 -18.71
N LYS A 214 16.34 1.22 -18.59
CA LYS A 214 17.22 0.21 -17.98
C LYS A 214 17.34 0.47 -16.48
N LEU A 215 16.99 -0.52 -15.67
CA LEU A 215 17.23 -0.48 -14.23
C LEU A 215 18.73 -0.69 -13.93
N ARG A 216 19.38 0.33 -13.37
CA ARG A 216 20.82 0.32 -13.11
C ARG A 216 21.13 -0.11 -11.67
N GLN A 217 20.44 0.51 -10.70
CA GLN A 217 20.71 0.29 -9.28
C GLN A 217 19.44 0.37 -8.45
N VAL A 218 19.42 -0.42 -7.39
CA VAL A 218 18.40 -0.39 -6.34
C VAL A 218 19.07 -0.40 -4.98
N VAL A 219 18.60 0.46 -4.09
CA VAL A 219 18.98 0.46 -2.68
C VAL A 219 17.73 0.31 -1.82
N ASP A 220 17.61 -0.80 -1.08
CA ASP A 220 16.62 -0.94 -0.01
C ASP A 220 17.17 -0.27 1.26
N LEU A 221 16.61 0.90 1.60
CA LEU A 221 17.06 1.70 2.76
C LEU A 221 16.63 1.09 4.10
N GLY A 222 15.78 0.05 4.08
CA GLY A 222 15.27 -0.57 5.30
C GLY A 222 14.32 0.34 6.09
N ALA A 223 14.20 0.06 7.39
CA ALA A 223 13.40 0.87 8.31
C ALA A 223 14.26 1.99 8.92
N GLY A 224 13.63 3.12 9.28
CA GLY A 224 14.30 4.21 10.00
C GLY A 224 15.12 5.18 9.15
N ALA A 225 15.06 5.07 7.82
CA ALA A 225 15.75 6.00 6.91
C ALA A 225 15.23 7.45 7.03
N PHE A 226 13.97 7.63 7.44
CA PHE A 226 13.36 8.92 7.74
C PHE A 226 12.84 8.90 9.19
N ALA A 227 13.28 9.87 9.99
CA ALA A 227 12.89 10.00 11.40
C ALA A 227 11.36 10.06 11.56
N ASN A 228 10.84 9.39 12.58
CA ASN A 228 9.41 9.38 12.94
C ASN A 228 8.46 8.86 11.85
N THR A 229 8.96 8.08 10.88
CA THR A 229 8.13 7.41 9.86
C THR A 229 8.25 5.90 9.96
N GLN A 230 7.13 5.19 9.71
CA GLN A 230 7.10 3.73 9.61
C GLN A 230 7.24 3.24 8.16
N VAL A 231 7.23 4.15 7.18
CA VAL A 231 7.31 3.81 5.76
C VAL A 231 8.75 3.43 5.43
N ARG A 232 8.95 2.22 4.92
CA ARG A 232 10.23 1.80 4.34
C ARG A 232 10.39 2.42 2.96
N THR A 233 11.60 2.85 2.63
CA THR A 233 11.91 3.53 1.36
C THR A 233 13.04 2.84 0.61
N CYS A 234 13.09 3.06 -0.70
CA CYS A 234 14.17 2.61 -1.56
C CYS A 234 14.61 3.71 -2.52
N ILE A 235 15.86 3.62 -2.98
CA ILE A 235 16.36 4.40 -4.12
C ILE A 235 16.32 3.49 -5.34
N THR A 236 15.78 3.97 -6.46
CA THR A 236 15.89 3.27 -7.75
C THR A 236 16.51 4.20 -8.77
N VAL A 237 17.54 3.73 -9.47
CA VAL A 237 18.23 4.45 -10.55
C VAL A 237 17.96 3.76 -11.88
N TRP A 238 17.40 4.52 -12.82
CA TRP A 238 17.02 4.10 -14.16
C TRP A 238 17.75 4.95 -15.20
N SER A 239 17.99 4.41 -16.39
CA SER A 239 18.66 5.14 -17.48
C SER A 239 18.00 4.87 -18.83
N SER A 240 17.84 5.90 -19.64
CA SER A 240 17.47 5.78 -21.06
C SER A 240 18.69 5.69 -21.99
N LEU A 241 19.91 5.81 -21.45
CA LEU A 241 21.12 5.85 -22.26
C LEU A 241 21.39 4.50 -22.96
N PRO A 242 21.96 4.52 -24.19
CA PRO A 242 22.40 3.32 -24.88
C PRO A 242 23.39 2.50 -24.06
N GLY A 243 23.46 1.20 -24.32
CA GLY A 243 24.36 0.29 -23.60
C GLY A 243 23.74 -1.08 -23.34
N PRO A 244 24.55 -2.09 -22.98
CA PRO A 244 24.06 -3.44 -22.73
C PRO A 244 23.11 -3.47 -21.53
N THR A 245 22.11 -4.34 -21.60
CA THR A 245 21.35 -4.75 -20.42
C THR A 245 22.26 -5.62 -19.57
N VAL A 246 22.63 -5.11 -18.40
CA VAL A 246 23.47 -5.79 -17.42
C VAL A 246 22.65 -6.11 -16.17
N PRO A 247 23.05 -7.11 -15.37
CA PRO A 247 22.43 -7.34 -14.06
C PRO A 247 22.39 -6.05 -13.22
N THR A 248 21.23 -5.76 -12.65
CA THR A 248 21.02 -4.61 -11.76
C THR A 248 21.77 -4.81 -10.47
N HIS A 249 22.48 -3.78 -9.99
CA HIS A 249 23.08 -3.79 -8.65
C HIS A 249 21.99 -3.56 -7.59
N PHE A 250 21.97 -4.42 -6.57
CA PHE A 250 21.08 -4.31 -5.43
C PHE A 250 21.89 -4.19 -4.15
N GLU A 251 21.58 -3.17 -3.37
CA GLU A 251 22.15 -2.95 -2.04
C GLU A 251 21.05 -2.98 -0.99
N LYS A 252 21.33 -3.68 0.12
CA LYS A 252 20.53 -3.61 1.35
C LYS A 252 21.45 -3.67 2.56
N THR A 253 20.91 -3.36 3.74
CA THR A 253 21.63 -3.59 5.00
C THR A 253 22.06 -5.06 5.07
N GLY A 254 23.37 -5.30 5.20
CA GLY A 254 23.94 -6.65 5.32
C GLY A 254 24.47 -7.27 4.02
N GLY A 255 24.39 -6.59 2.86
CA GLY A 255 25.14 -7.04 1.68
C GLY A 255 24.66 -6.47 0.33
N ASN A 256 25.54 -6.64 -0.66
CA ASN A 256 25.33 -6.25 -2.06
C ASN A 256 25.18 -7.51 -2.93
N SER A 257 24.32 -7.43 -3.94
CA SER A 257 24.11 -8.52 -4.90
C SER A 257 23.77 -7.94 -6.27
N THR A 258 23.63 -8.82 -7.28
CA THR A 258 23.07 -8.46 -8.57
C THR A 258 21.87 -9.34 -8.91
N PHE A 259 20.97 -8.83 -9.75
CA PHE A 259 19.80 -9.58 -10.20
C PHE A 259 19.29 -9.06 -11.54
N ILE A 260 18.45 -9.84 -12.20
CA ILE A 260 17.71 -9.42 -13.40
C ILE A 260 16.22 -9.53 -13.07
N PRO A 261 15.44 -8.44 -13.16
CA PRO A 261 13.99 -8.50 -13.02
C PRO A 261 13.38 -9.47 -14.04
N SER A 262 12.47 -10.34 -13.60
CA SER A 262 11.82 -11.34 -14.45
C SER A 262 10.31 -11.33 -14.28
N PRO A 263 9.53 -11.74 -15.30
CA PRO A 263 8.09 -11.89 -15.17
C PRO A 263 7.72 -13.02 -14.17
N PRO A 264 6.47 -13.03 -13.69
CA PRO A 264 5.43 -12.02 -13.91
C PRO A 264 5.46 -10.84 -12.91
N GLU A 265 6.24 -10.92 -11.82
CA GLU A 265 6.25 -9.88 -10.78
C GLU A 265 7.15 -8.69 -11.11
N TRP A 266 8.15 -8.90 -11.96
CA TRP A 266 9.15 -7.89 -12.32
C TRP A 266 9.82 -7.27 -11.09
N ARG A 267 10.07 -8.05 -10.03
CA ARG A 267 10.59 -7.54 -8.75
C ARG A 267 11.87 -6.73 -8.96
N LEU A 268 12.00 -5.62 -8.24
CA LEU A 268 13.23 -4.80 -8.21
C LEU A 268 14.15 -5.22 -7.05
N ALA A 269 14.11 -6.49 -6.68
CA ALA A 269 14.95 -7.07 -5.64
C ALA A 269 15.31 -8.51 -6.02
N PRO A 270 16.48 -9.02 -5.59
CA PRO A 270 16.88 -10.40 -5.82
C PRO A 270 15.89 -11.37 -5.17
N THR A 271 15.62 -12.46 -5.88
CA THR A 271 14.84 -13.58 -5.34
C THR A 271 15.81 -14.65 -4.86
N PRO A 272 15.80 -15.03 -3.56
CA PRO A 272 16.65 -16.10 -3.06
C PRO A 272 16.37 -17.43 -3.78
N HIS A 273 17.42 -18.18 -4.13
CA HIS A 273 17.31 -19.47 -4.82
C HIS A 273 16.39 -20.45 -4.06
N GLU A 274 16.61 -20.56 -2.76
CA GLU A 274 15.81 -21.42 -1.86
C GLU A 274 14.31 -21.08 -1.93
N ALA A 275 13.96 -19.80 -2.02
CA ALA A 275 12.56 -19.38 -2.15
C ALA A 275 11.98 -19.81 -3.51
N THR A 276 12.74 -19.67 -4.60
CA THR A 276 12.33 -20.11 -5.94
C THR A 276 12.10 -21.62 -5.99
N GLU A 277 13.02 -22.42 -5.44
CA GLU A 277 12.88 -23.89 -5.38
C GLU A 277 11.69 -24.31 -4.53
N LEU A 278 11.50 -23.67 -3.37
CA LEU A 278 10.39 -23.93 -2.47
C LEU A 278 9.04 -23.62 -3.13
N ASP A 279 8.94 -22.46 -3.79
CA ASP A 279 7.75 -22.06 -4.52
C ASP A 279 7.44 -23.02 -5.67
N ALA A 280 8.44 -23.39 -6.48
CA ALA A 280 8.27 -24.37 -7.57
C ALA A 280 7.75 -25.72 -7.04
N ARG A 281 8.35 -26.23 -5.95
CA ARG A 281 7.94 -27.49 -5.33
C ARG A 281 6.48 -27.45 -4.86
N TRP A 282 6.09 -26.37 -4.16
CA TRP A 282 4.72 -26.22 -3.67
C TRP A 282 3.70 -25.99 -4.79
N GLN A 283 4.08 -25.29 -5.87
CA GLN A 283 3.21 -25.16 -7.04
C GLN A 283 2.94 -26.50 -7.73
N THR A 284 3.97 -27.35 -7.90
CA THR A 284 3.81 -28.65 -8.55
C THR A 284 2.92 -29.61 -7.74
N ARG A 285 3.00 -29.55 -6.41
CA ARG A 285 2.30 -30.50 -5.51
C ARG A 285 1.01 -29.94 -4.89
N GLY A 286 0.72 -28.68 -5.13
CA GLY A 286 -0.29 -27.94 -4.41
C GLY A 286 -1.32 -27.25 -5.30
N GLU A 287 -2.08 -26.35 -4.67
CA GLU A 287 -2.93 -25.37 -5.32
C GLU A 287 -2.79 -24.01 -4.60
N PRO A 288 -2.96 -22.87 -5.30
CA PRO A 288 -3.03 -21.57 -4.63
C PRO A 288 -4.10 -21.56 -3.53
N LEU A 289 -3.84 -20.95 -2.38
CA LEU A 289 -4.79 -20.87 -1.26
C LEU A 289 -6.19 -20.39 -1.68
N THR A 290 -6.27 -19.43 -2.59
CA THR A 290 -7.56 -18.89 -3.08
C THR A 290 -8.29 -19.83 -4.05
N GLN A 291 -7.60 -20.82 -4.62
CA GLN A 291 -8.21 -21.90 -5.38
C GLN A 291 -8.62 -23.05 -4.45
N LEU A 292 -7.73 -23.41 -3.51
CA LEU A 292 -7.97 -24.44 -2.51
C LEU A 292 -9.17 -24.09 -1.62
N VAL A 293 -9.29 -22.83 -1.19
CA VAL A 293 -10.40 -22.28 -0.40
C VAL A 293 -11.10 -21.21 -1.27
N PRO A 294 -12.03 -21.62 -2.15
CA PRO A 294 -12.54 -20.76 -3.23
C PRO A 294 -13.39 -19.59 -2.74
N VAL A 295 -14.06 -19.73 -1.59
CA VAL A 295 -14.91 -18.68 -1.03
C VAL A 295 -14.22 -18.04 0.16
N SER A 296 -13.74 -16.82 -0.03
CA SER A 296 -13.27 -15.97 1.07
C SER A 296 -13.83 -14.57 0.89
N LEU A 297 -14.05 -13.87 2.00
CA LEU A 297 -14.61 -12.53 2.03
C LEU A 297 -13.78 -11.64 2.94
N PRO A 298 -13.66 -10.34 2.65
CA PRO A 298 -13.16 -9.40 3.64
C PRO A 298 -14.19 -9.25 4.79
N GLY A 299 -13.82 -8.70 5.95
CA GLY A 299 -14.68 -8.66 7.16
C GLY A 299 -15.91 -7.73 7.11
N VAL A 300 -16.53 -7.36 8.22
CA VAL A 300 -17.58 -6.33 8.29
C VAL A 300 -16.91 -5.00 8.56
N LYS A 301 -17.21 -4.00 7.72
CA LYS A 301 -16.85 -2.60 7.99
C LYS A 301 -18.08 -1.83 8.44
N THR A 302 -18.29 -1.73 9.77
CA THR A 302 -19.40 -0.94 10.34
C THR A 302 -19.30 0.53 9.90
N ARG A 303 -18.06 0.98 9.67
CA ARG A 303 -17.64 2.37 9.45
C ARG A 303 -17.97 3.30 10.60
N PHE A 304 -18.62 2.87 11.69
CA PHE A 304 -19.04 3.69 12.82
C PHE A 304 -19.02 2.87 14.13
N ASP A 305 -17.83 2.37 14.47
CA ASP A 305 -17.64 1.50 15.63
C ASP A 305 -18.08 2.18 16.94
N GLU A 306 -17.89 3.50 17.08
CA GLU A 306 -18.27 4.26 18.27
C GLU A 306 -19.79 4.22 18.55
N LEU A 307 -20.61 3.96 17.52
CA LEU A 307 -22.04 3.77 17.65
C LEU A 307 -22.42 2.28 17.66
N LEU A 308 -21.82 1.49 16.78
CA LEU A 308 -22.30 0.15 16.39
C LEU A 308 -21.53 -1.01 17.01
N VAL A 309 -20.46 -0.77 17.76
CA VAL A 309 -19.61 -1.82 18.36
C VAL A 309 -19.41 -1.54 19.84
N ASP A 310 -19.45 -2.59 20.65
CA ASP A 310 -19.14 -2.52 22.09
C ASP A 310 -18.61 -3.86 22.60
N GLU A 311 -17.88 -3.85 23.71
CA GLU A 311 -17.48 -5.07 24.41
C GLU A 311 -18.66 -5.69 25.20
N ASP A 312 -19.66 -4.88 25.53
CA ASP A 312 -20.87 -5.30 26.26
C ASP A 312 -22.13 -5.15 25.36
N PRO A 313 -22.88 -6.25 25.12
CA PRO A 313 -24.05 -6.23 24.25
C PRO A 313 -25.22 -5.40 24.81
N GLU A 314 -25.37 -5.30 26.13
CA GLU A 314 -26.44 -4.51 26.74
C GLU A 314 -26.15 -3.02 26.65
N ARG A 315 -24.89 -2.61 26.89
CA ARG A 315 -24.46 -1.21 26.66
C ARG A 315 -24.61 -0.80 25.20
N LEU A 316 -24.30 -1.70 24.26
CA LEU A 316 -24.54 -1.48 22.83
C LEU A 316 -26.03 -1.22 22.54
N LEU A 317 -26.91 -2.07 23.07
CA LEU A 317 -28.36 -1.94 22.89
C LEU A 317 -28.91 -0.67 23.53
N GLU A 318 -28.48 -0.34 24.74
CA GLU A 318 -28.86 0.90 25.42
C GLU A 318 -28.49 2.12 24.58
N ARG A 319 -27.24 2.17 24.09
CA ARG A 319 -26.77 3.25 23.22
C ARG A 319 -27.62 3.38 21.96
N LEU A 320 -27.93 2.26 21.30
CA LEU A 320 -28.75 2.29 20.08
C LEU A 320 -30.21 2.67 20.36
N ARG A 321 -30.79 2.24 21.49
CA ARG A 321 -32.16 2.62 21.90
C ARG A 321 -32.22 4.11 22.22
N HIS A 322 -31.22 4.65 22.91
CA HIS A 322 -31.08 6.08 23.15
C HIS A 322 -30.94 6.83 21.80
N PHE A 323 -30.02 6.38 20.93
CA PHE A 323 -29.86 6.98 19.62
C PHE A 323 -31.16 6.96 18.82
N ALA A 324 -31.89 5.84 18.77
CA ALA A 324 -33.15 5.74 18.03
C ALA A 324 -34.21 6.76 18.51
N ARG A 325 -34.32 6.99 19.83
CA ARG A 325 -35.33 7.88 20.44
C ARG A 325 -34.98 9.37 20.36
N ILE A 326 -33.70 9.73 20.38
CA ILE A 326 -33.31 11.14 20.50
C ILE A 326 -33.56 11.93 19.20
N SER A 327 -33.98 13.20 19.35
CA SER A 327 -34.15 14.13 18.23
C SER A 327 -32.80 14.69 17.76
N PRO A 328 -32.70 15.24 16.53
CA PRO A 328 -31.46 15.84 16.04
C PRO A 328 -30.89 16.95 16.94
N ARG A 329 -31.73 17.65 17.70
CA ARG A 329 -31.31 18.70 18.66
C ARG A 329 -30.59 18.12 19.88
N GLY A 330 -30.90 16.87 20.26
CA GLY A 330 -30.31 16.21 21.43
C GLY A 330 -28.99 15.47 21.14
N LEU A 331 -28.48 15.48 19.90
CA LEU A 331 -27.30 14.70 19.52
C LEU A 331 -26.04 15.05 20.32
N ASN A 332 -25.83 16.32 20.67
CA ASN A 332 -24.68 16.71 21.50
C ASN A 332 -24.72 16.07 22.89
N GLY A 333 -25.91 16.01 23.51
CA GLY A 333 -26.11 15.34 24.80
C GLY A 333 -25.90 13.83 24.69
N PHE A 334 -26.44 13.21 23.64
CA PHE A 334 -26.21 11.79 23.33
C PHE A 334 -24.72 11.46 23.19
N MET A 335 -23.98 12.28 22.43
CA MET A 335 -22.56 12.08 22.22
C MET A 335 -21.77 12.15 23.53
N LYS A 336 -22.08 13.12 24.40
CA LYS A 336 -21.46 13.22 25.72
C LYS A 336 -21.78 12.01 26.60
N ALA A 337 -23.04 11.56 26.61
CA ALA A 337 -23.49 10.43 27.42
C ALA A 337 -22.81 9.10 27.03
N HIS A 338 -22.49 8.92 25.75
CA HIS A 338 -21.91 7.68 25.21
C HIS A 338 -20.42 7.80 24.83
N GLY A 339 -19.76 8.91 25.19
CA GLY A 339 -18.35 9.12 24.89
C GLY A 339 -18.01 9.21 23.40
N ILE A 340 -18.96 9.60 22.55
CA ILE A 340 -18.75 9.70 21.10
C ILE A 340 -18.06 11.05 20.77
N PRO A 341 -16.92 11.06 20.06
CA PRO A 341 -16.19 12.29 19.73
C PRO A 341 -17.03 13.31 18.95
N SER A 342 -16.96 14.60 19.34
CA SER A 342 -17.71 15.71 18.71
C SER A 342 -17.51 15.82 17.19
N ALA A 343 -16.34 15.42 16.69
CA ALA A 343 -16.02 15.36 15.27
C ALA A 343 -16.96 14.45 14.44
N LEU A 344 -17.64 13.48 15.09
CA LEU A 344 -18.58 12.56 14.43
C LEU A 344 -20.02 13.09 14.36
N LEU A 345 -20.29 14.31 14.84
CA LEU A 345 -21.62 14.93 14.80
C LEU A 345 -22.22 15.00 13.39
N PRO A 346 -21.49 15.40 12.32
CA PRO A 346 -22.03 15.41 10.96
C PRO A 346 -22.55 14.04 10.52
N LYS A 347 -21.86 12.98 10.93
CA LYS A 347 -22.21 11.59 10.58
C LYS A 347 -23.43 11.09 11.35
N LEU A 348 -23.56 11.42 12.64
CA LEU A 348 -24.78 11.13 13.41
C LEU A 348 -25.99 11.87 12.84
N ARG A 349 -25.82 13.14 12.44
CA ARG A 349 -26.87 13.92 11.77
C ARG A 349 -27.30 13.26 10.47
N ALA A 350 -26.35 12.84 9.64
CA ALA A 350 -26.64 12.13 8.39
C ALA A 350 -27.42 10.82 8.64
N LEU A 351 -27.03 10.02 9.63
CA LEU A 351 -27.79 8.83 10.01
C LEU A 351 -29.20 9.17 10.51
N LYS A 352 -29.36 10.26 11.26
CA LYS A 352 -30.67 10.71 11.76
C LYS A 352 -31.61 11.28 10.71
N GLN A 353 -31.08 11.77 9.59
CA GLN A 353 -31.89 12.16 8.44
C GLN A 353 -32.40 10.95 7.65
N GLY A 354 -31.83 9.77 7.87
CA GLY A 354 -32.31 8.53 7.29
C GLY A 354 -33.63 8.04 7.91
N PRO A 355 -34.18 6.92 7.38
CA PRO A 355 -35.39 6.32 7.93
C PRO A 355 -35.25 5.99 9.42
N ALA A 356 -36.32 6.18 10.17
CA ALA A 356 -36.39 5.71 11.55
C ALA A 356 -36.19 4.18 11.59
N PHE A 357 -35.58 3.70 12.67
CA PHE A 357 -35.35 2.27 12.88
C PHE A 357 -35.70 1.89 14.32
N LEU A 358 -36.19 0.66 14.47
CA LEU A 358 -36.36 0.02 15.76
C LEU A 358 -35.13 -0.82 16.05
N VAL A 359 -34.70 -0.79 17.31
CA VAL A 359 -33.58 -1.61 17.79
C VAL A 359 -34.08 -3.01 18.04
N ASP A 360 -33.54 -3.97 17.31
CA ASP A 360 -33.84 -5.39 17.41
C ASP A 360 -32.64 -6.11 18.06
N PRO A 361 -32.77 -6.65 19.28
CA PRO A 361 -31.71 -7.40 19.95
C PRO A 361 -31.13 -8.55 19.11
N ALA A 362 -31.91 -9.16 18.21
CA ALA A 362 -31.43 -10.23 17.34
C ALA A 362 -30.36 -9.77 16.32
N GLN A 363 -30.19 -8.46 16.13
CA GLN A 363 -29.12 -7.91 15.28
C GLN A 363 -27.78 -7.78 16.02
N VAL A 364 -27.74 -8.00 17.34
CA VAL A 364 -26.48 -8.04 18.10
C VAL A 364 -25.78 -9.36 17.82
N ARG A 365 -24.56 -9.30 17.30
CA ARG A 365 -23.75 -10.46 16.94
C ARG A 365 -22.37 -10.35 17.58
N PRO A 366 -21.73 -11.47 17.99
CA PRO A 366 -20.31 -11.46 18.32
C PRO A 366 -19.49 -10.85 17.17
N PHE A 367 -18.46 -10.10 17.50
CA PHE A 367 -17.63 -9.33 16.58
C PHE A 367 -16.15 -9.51 16.90
N PHE A 368 -15.42 -10.17 16.00
CA PHE A 368 -14.05 -10.60 16.19
C PHE A 368 -13.06 -9.69 15.47
N ARG A 369 -12.16 -9.07 16.23
CA ARG A 369 -11.12 -8.17 15.71
C ARG A 369 -9.85 -8.95 15.39
N TYR A 370 -9.75 -9.46 14.16
CA TYR A 370 -8.51 -10.08 13.70
C TYR A 370 -7.42 -9.04 13.39
N ALA A 371 -6.25 -9.16 14.01
CA ALA A 371 -5.14 -8.20 13.90
C ALA A 371 -3.92 -8.79 13.16
N GLY A 372 -4.15 -9.72 12.23
CA GLY A 372 -3.11 -10.34 11.42
C GLY A 372 -2.13 -11.16 12.26
N ALA A 373 -0.83 -10.90 12.08
CA ALA A 373 0.25 -11.66 12.71
C ALA A 373 0.20 -11.71 14.25
N ARG A 374 -0.45 -10.74 14.90
CA ARG A 374 -0.65 -10.74 16.36
C ARG A 374 -1.56 -11.86 16.86
N HIS A 375 -2.48 -12.34 16.01
CA HIS A 375 -3.47 -13.36 16.35
C HIS A 375 -3.24 -14.65 15.55
N ARG A 376 -1.99 -15.01 15.25
CA ARG A 376 -1.70 -16.28 14.56
C ARG A 376 -2.15 -17.47 15.40
N GLY A 377 -2.70 -18.48 14.74
CA GLY A 377 -3.20 -19.69 15.39
C GLY A 377 -4.66 -19.54 15.79
N ALA A 378 -4.95 -18.69 16.77
CA ALA A 378 -6.30 -18.45 17.28
C ALA A 378 -6.49 -17.00 17.72
N LEU A 379 -7.75 -16.57 17.86
CA LEU A 379 -8.08 -15.27 18.42
C LEU A 379 -8.10 -15.34 19.95
N PRO A 380 -7.47 -14.38 20.64
CA PRO A 380 -7.55 -14.34 22.08
C PRO A 380 -8.92 -13.76 22.51
N PRO A 381 -9.40 -14.03 23.74
CA PRO A 381 -10.72 -13.59 24.20
C PRO A 381 -10.95 -12.07 24.09
N GLU A 382 -9.93 -11.25 24.33
CA GLU A 382 -9.97 -9.79 24.23
C GLU A 382 -10.17 -9.26 22.79
N ALA A 383 -9.98 -10.11 21.77
CA ALA A 383 -10.31 -9.75 20.40
C ALA A 383 -11.82 -9.79 20.12
N ARG A 384 -12.61 -10.30 21.07
CA ARG A 384 -14.07 -10.44 20.97
C ARG A 384 -14.77 -9.18 21.49
N ALA A 385 -15.75 -8.74 20.72
CA ALA A 385 -16.69 -7.67 21.05
C ALA A 385 -18.08 -8.07 20.51
N PHE A 386 -18.99 -7.12 20.44
CA PHE A 386 -20.31 -7.25 19.84
C PHE A 386 -20.53 -6.11 18.85
N CYS A 387 -21.18 -6.42 17.73
CA CYS A 387 -21.61 -5.41 16.77
C CYS A 387 -23.11 -5.51 16.52
N TYR A 388 -23.74 -4.39 16.20
CA TYR A 388 -25.13 -4.34 15.76
C TYR A 388 -25.18 -4.39 14.23
N LEU A 389 -25.46 -5.58 13.70
CA LEU A 389 -25.40 -5.86 12.26
C LEU A 389 -26.73 -5.57 11.56
N ASP A 390 -27.08 -4.28 11.44
CA ASP A 390 -28.25 -3.85 10.68
C ASP A 390 -27.84 -3.19 9.36
N ARG A 391 -28.30 -3.75 8.23
CA ARG A 391 -28.01 -3.26 6.87
C ARG A 391 -28.50 -1.83 6.62
N ARG A 392 -29.40 -1.30 7.45
CA ARG A 392 -29.85 0.10 7.39
C ARG A 392 -28.82 1.08 7.98
N LEU A 393 -28.04 0.63 8.95
CA LEU A 393 -27.04 1.43 9.67
C LEU A 393 -25.62 1.22 9.12
N ILE A 394 -25.36 0.06 8.50
CA ILE A 394 -24.10 -0.25 7.83
C ILE A 394 -24.17 0.20 6.37
N PRO A 395 -23.26 1.08 5.89
CA PRO A 395 -23.35 1.64 4.54
C PRO A 395 -23.42 0.58 3.43
N ARG A 396 -24.39 0.75 2.51
CA ARG A 396 -24.77 -0.17 1.42
C ARG A 396 -23.66 -0.63 0.45
N GLY A 397 -22.44 -0.10 0.60
CA GLY A 397 -21.29 -0.39 -0.26
C GLY A 397 -20.60 -1.73 0.01
N ASP A 398 -20.85 -2.41 1.13
CA ASP A 398 -20.24 -3.72 1.41
C ASP A 398 -21.06 -4.86 0.81
N HIS A 399 -20.51 -5.43 -0.26
CA HIS A 399 -20.98 -6.57 -1.04
C HIS A 399 -21.10 -7.89 -0.26
N ARG A 400 -20.89 -7.87 1.06
CA ARG A 400 -20.59 -9.03 1.90
C ARG A 400 -21.84 -9.64 2.56
N LEU A 401 -22.96 -8.94 2.46
CA LEU A 401 -24.31 -9.38 2.85
C LEU A 401 -25.29 -9.17 1.70
N ARG A 402 -24.94 -9.67 0.50
CA ARG A 402 -25.82 -9.59 -0.68
C ARG A 402 -26.65 -10.85 -0.81
N GLY A 403 -27.94 -10.67 -1.10
CA GLY A 403 -28.87 -11.78 -1.18
C GLY A 403 -29.13 -12.46 0.18
N PRO A 404 -29.54 -13.74 0.14
CA PRO A 404 -29.99 -14.50 1.29
C PRO A 404 -28.86 -15.19 2.07
N TYR A 405 -27.61 -15.07 1.63
CA TYR A 405 -26.45 -15.67 2.29
C TYR A 405 -25.81 -14.72 3.32
N ASP A 406 -25.68 -15.19 4.56
CA ASP A 406 -24.92 -14.53 5.62
C ASP A 406 -23.66 -15.35 5.94
N PRO A 407 -22.47 -14.93 5.47
CA PRO A 407 -21.21 -15.66 5.70
C PRO A 407 -20.74 -15.64 7.16
N HIS A 408 -21.37 -14.85 8.04
CA HIS A 408 -20.98 -14.72 9.45
C HIS A 408 -21.68 -15.74 10.37
N ARG A 409 -22.70 -16.46 9.88
CA ARG A 409 -23.42 -17.49 10.64
C ARG A 409 -22.67 -18.81 10.82
N GLY A 410 -21.68 -19.11 9.99
CA GLY A 410 -20.89 -20.34 10.16
C GLY A 410 -20.00 -20.23 11.40
N GLU A 411 -19.99 -21.23 12.27
CA GLU A 411 -19.16 -21.21 13.50
C GLU A 411 -17.67 -21.22 13.18
N VAL A 412 -17.23 -22.10 12.27
CA VAL A 412 -15.82 -22.23 11.93
C VAL A 412 -15.44 -21.36 10.73
N LYS A 413 -14.39 -20.55 10.90
CA LYS A 413 -13.84 -19.67 9.87
C LYS A 413 -12.31 -19.68 9.90
N LEU A 414 -11.69 -19.83 8.72
CA LEU A 414 -10.27 -19.54 8.53
C LEU A 414 -10.11 -18.03 8.33
N LEU A 415 -9.30 -17.39 9.17
CA LEU A 415 -8.95 -15.99 9.08
C LEU A 415 -7.53 -15.88 8.55
N PHE A 416 -7.28 -15.06 7.53
CA PHE A 416 -5.95 -14.97 6.93
C PHE A 416 -5.77 -13.65 6.19
N ASN A 417 -4.53 -13.23 5.97
CA ASN A 417 -4.22 -12.12 5.06
C ASN A 417 -3.62 -12.65 3.75
N VAL A 418 -3.80 -11.88 2.69
CA VAL A 418 -3.19 -12.14 1.37
C VAL A 418 -2.36 -10.95 0.96
N ARG A 419 -1.20 -11.18 0.36
CA ARG A 419 -0.35 -10.12 -0.20
C ARG A 419 0.03 -9.03 0.83
N GLU A 420 0.10 -9.39 2.12
CA GLU A 420 0.48 -8.50 3.23
C GLU A 420 1.45 -9.25 4.14
N LEU A 421 2.59 -8.61 4.44
CA LEU A 421 3.62 -9.21 5.28
C LEU A 421 3.57 -8.71 6.74
N PRO A 422 3.89 -9.60 7.71
CA PRO A 422 4.11 -11.02 7.49
C PRO A 422 2.75 -11.74 7.28
N LEU A 423 2.77 -12.88 6.58
CA LEU A 423 1.53 -13.67 6.39
C LEU A 423 1.02 -14.18 7.73
N SER A 424 -0.27 -14.43 7.82
CA SER A 424 -0.92 -14.80 9.08
C SER A 424 -2.18 -15.59 8.79
N ALA A 425 -2.39 -16.62 9.61
CA ALA A 425 -3.64 -17.36 9.63
C ALA A 425 -4.08 -17.66 11.07
N ALA A 426 -5.38 -17.73 11.28
CA ALA A 426 -6.00 -18.11 12.54
C ALA A 426 -7.27 -18.91 12.28
N LEU A 427 -7.63 -19.80 13.21
CA LEU A 427 -8.93 -20.45 13.23
C LEU A 427 -9.83 -19.73 14.23
N LEU A 428 -11.03 -19.37 13.77
CA LEU A 428 -12.12 -18.94 14.63
C LEU A 428 -13.14 -20.08 14.67
N GLU A 429 -13.45 -20.57 15.87
CA GLU A 429 -14.41 -21.66 16.11
C GLU A 429 -15.62 -21.14 16.91
N GLU A 430 -16.13 -19.96 16.53
CA GLU A 430 -17.31 -19.32 17.12
C GLU A 430 -18.11 -18.56 16.04
N GLU A 431 -19.44 -18.65 16.12
CA GLU A 431 -20.33 -17.86 15.26
C GLU A 431 -20.10 -16.35 15.49
N GLY A 432 -20.05 -15.57 14.41
CA GLY A 432 -19.98 -14.12 14.54
C GLY A 432 -19.35 -13.40 13.37
N CYS A 433 -19.44 -12.08 13.46
CA CYS A 433 -18.89 -11.15 12.50
C CYS A 433 -17.37 -11.06 12.65
N VAL A 434 -16.64 -10.98 11.54
CA VAL A 434 -15.18 -10.75 11.53
C VAL A 434 -14.95 -9.31 11.12
N HIS A 435 -14.16 -8.53 11.84
CA HIS A 435 -13.86 -7.15 11.49
C HIS A 435 -13.08 -7.01 10.17
N ASP A 436 -13.41 -6.00 9.36
CA ASP A 436 -12.64 -5.64 8.17
C ASP A 436 -11.30 -4.96 8.52
N HIS A 437 -10.20 -5.72 8.45
CA HIS A 437 -8.86 -5.22 8.77
C HIS A 437 -7.89 -5.39 7.60
N ARG A 438 -7.46 -4.28 6.97
CA ARG A 438 -6.44 -4.25 5.89
C ARG A 438 -6.72 -5.26 4.76
N HIS A 439 -5.79 -6.18 4.48
CA HIS A 439 -5.93 -7.24 3.48
C HIS A 439 -6.40 -8.57 4.08
N ALA A 440 -6.91 -8.55 5.33
CA ALA A 440 -7.48 -9.72 5.95
C ALA A 440 -8.76 -10.17 5.26
N ARG A 441 -8.93 -11.49 5.23
CA ARG A 441 -10.08 -12.21 4.73
C ARG A 441 -10.47 -13.24 5.76
N PHE A 442 -11.70 -13.68 5.67
CA PHE A 442 -12.16 -14.89 6.31
C PHE A 442 -12.80 -15.82 5.28
N ALA A 443 -12.69 -17.12 5.50
CA ALA A 443 -13.35 -18.15 4.73
C ALA A 443 -14.16 -19.03 5.69
N PRO A 444 -15.49 -19.10 5.55
CA PRO A 444 -16.29 -20.06 6.29
C PRO A 444 -15.88 -21.49 5.93
N LEU A 445 -15.93 -22.41 6.91
CA LEU A 445 -15.65 -23.83 6.67
C LEU A 445 -16.67 -24.47 5.72
N PHE A 446 -17.93 -24.07 5.86
CA PHE A 446 -19.03 -24.51 5.02
C PHE A 446 -19.68 -23.32 4.31
N VAL A 447 -19.99 -23.49 3.03
CA VAL A 447 -20.63 -22.48 2.19
C VAL A 447 -21.72 -23.16 1.33
N PRO A 448 -22.73 -22.43 0.85
CA PRO A 448 -23.69 -23.00 -0.10
C PRO A 448 -22.98 -23.55 -1.35
N GLN A 449 -23.39 -24.72 -1.80
CA GLN A 449 -22.77 -25.45 -2.91
C GLN A 449 -22.58 -24.59 -4.16
N ARG A 450 -23.63 -23.86 -4.56
CA ARG A 450 -23.56 -23.02 -5.75
C ARG A 450 -22.61 -21.84 -5.58
N ILE A 451 -22.45 -21.30 -4.36
CA ILE A 451 -21.48 -20.22 -4.11
C ILE A 451 -20.05 -20.75 -4.26
N ARG A 452 -19.79 -21.99 -3.83
CA ARG A 452 -18.48 -22.64 -4.03
C ARG A 452 -18.17 -22.84 -5.51
N GLU A 453 -19.15 -23.28 -6.28
CA GLU A 453 -18.99 -23.69 -7.69
C GLU A 453 -19.06 -22.52 -8.68
N GLU A 454 -19.96 -21.57 -8.45
CA GLU A 454 -20.25 -20.45 -9.37
C GLU A 454 -19.78 -19.09 -8.82
N GLY A 455 -19.30 -19.04 -7.57
CA GLY A 455 -18.82 -17.83 -6.91
C GLY A 455 -19.92 -16.97 -6.28
N LEU A 456 -19.52 -15.91 -5.57
CA LEU A 456 -20.45 -15.02 -4.84
C LEU A 456 -21.41 -14.24 -5.75
N GLY A 457 -21.19 -14.20 -7.07
CA GLY A 457 -22.03 -13.48 -8.02
C GLY A 457 -23.49 -13.92 -8.00
N ILE A 458 -23.74 -15.22 -7.82
CA ILE A 458 -25.09 -15.82 -7.82
C ILE A 458 -26.00 -15.29 -6.71
N THR A 459 -25.40 -14.72 -5.64
CA THR A 459 -26.16 -14.18 -4.52
C THR A 459 -26.98 -12.95 -4.91
N ARG A 460 -26.71 -12.34 -6.07
CA ARG A 460 -27.46 -11.19 -6.58
C ARG A 460 -28.87 -11.57 -7.03
N ASP A 461 -29.02 -12.75 -7.61
CA ASP A 461 -30.26 -13.20 -8.23
C ASP A 461 -31.01 -14.21 -7.36
N ALA A 462 -30.33 -14.81 -6.37
CA ALA A 462 -30.92 -15.73 -5.42
C ALA A 462 -31.91 -15.01 -4.48
N ARG A 463 -33.12 -15.57 -4.35
CA ARG A 463 -34.19 -15.04 -3.48
C ARG A 463 -34.29 -15.73 -2.12
N SER A 464 -33.71 -16.93 -1.97
CA SER A 464 -33.74 -17.70 -0.72
C SER A 464 -32.44 -18.49 -0.51
N PRO A 465 -32.12 -18.90 0.72
CA PRO A 465 -30.94 -19.73 0.99
C PRO A 465 -30.99 -21.08 0.24
N GLN A 466 -32.18 -21.67 0.08
CA GLN A 466 -32.37 -22.96 -0.61
C GLN A 466 -31.97 -22.87 -2.10
N ALA A 467 -32.17 -21.72 -2.74
CA ALA A 467 -31.76 -21.51 -4.12
C ALA A 467 -30.24 -21.56 -4.35
N LEU A 468 -29.44 -21.48 -3.27
CA LEU A 468 -27.98 -21.55 -3.28
C LEU A 468 -27.44 -22.98 -3.06
N GLY A 469 -28.33 -23.96 -2.83
CA GLY A 469 -27.97 -25.35 -2.58
C GLY A 469 -27.61 -25.64 -1.11
N PRO A 470 -27.31 -26.92 -0.79
CA PRO A 470 -26.91 -27.33 0.56
C PRO A 470 -25.57 -26.71 0.96
N LEU A 471 -25.29 -26.69 2.27
CA LEU A 471 -23.96 -26.35 2.77
C LEU A 471 -22.98 -27.48 2.47
N VAL A 472 -21.83 -27.13 1.90
CA VAL A 472 -20.74 -28.06 1.56
C VAL A 472 -19.41 -27.49 2.04
N PRO A 473 -18.37 -28.33 2.26
CA PRO A 473 -17.07 -27.81 2.65
C PRO A 473 -16.51 -26.85 1.60
N ASN A 474 -15.93 -25.76 2.07
CA ASN A 474 -15.33 -24.70 1.27
C ASN A 474 -13.90 -25.07 0.86
N LEU A 475 -13.80 -26.16 0.11
CA LEU A 475 -12.55 -26.70 -0.42
C LEU A 475 -12.72 -27.02 -1.91
N SER A 476 -11.65 -26.90 -2.68
CA SER A 476 -11.56 -27.41 -4.06
C SER A 476 -11.75 -28.94 -4.09
N PRO A 477 -12.02 -29.55 -5.26
CA PRO A 477 -12.07 -31.02 -5.37
C PRO A 477 -10.79 -31.71 -4.85
N ARG A 478 -9.61 -31.17 -5.14
CA ARG A 478 -8.33 -31.69 -4.59
C ARG A 478 -8.23 -31.45 -3.09
N GLY A 479 -8.72 -30.31 -2.60
CA GLY A 479 -8.79 -29.98 -1.18
C GLY A 479 -9.72 -30.90 -0.39
N LEU A 480 -10.83 -31.36 -0.98
CA LEU A 480 -11.73 -32.33 -0.38
C LEU A 480 -11.05 -33.69 -0.18
N ALA A 481 -10.40 -34.21 -1.22
CA ALA A 481 -9.64 -35.46 -1.13
C ALA A 481 -8.48 -35.37 -0.11
N TRP A 482 -7.80 -34.23 -0.07
CA TRP A 482 -6.78 -33.94 0.95
C TRP A 482 -7.37 -33.88 2.36
N ALA A 483 -8.53 -33.25 2.53
CA ALA A 483 -9.21 -33.17 3.81
C ALA A 483 -9.65 -34.55 4.32
N GLU A 484 -10.10 -35.46 3.44
CA GLU A 484 -10.44 -36.83 3.83
C GLU A 484 -9.25 -37.57 4.46
N GLN A 485 -8.06 -37.41 3.89
CA GLN A 485 -6.82 -37.99 4.44
C GLN A 485 -6.45 -37.41 5.82
N LEU A 486 -6.79 -36.14 6.08
CA LEU A 486 -6.53 -35.47 7.35
C LEU A 486 -7.60 -35.71 8.43
N GLY A 487 -8.69 -36.42 8.12
CA GLY A 487 -9.81 -36.64 9.04
C GLY A 487 -10.95 -35.61 8.93
N GLY A 488 -11.02 -34.89 7.81
CA GLY A 488 -12.15 -34.06 7.40
C GLY A 488 -11.83 -32.56 7.21
N PRO A 489 -12.83 -31.75 6.80
CA PRO A 489 -12.63 -30.34 6.45
C PRO A 489 -12.07 -29.47 7.58
N LEU A 490 -12.47 -29.72 8.84
CA LEU A 490 -11.96 -28.98 9.99
C LEU A 490 -10.47 -29.24 10.21
N ALA A 491 -10.03 -30.50 10.05
CA ALA A 491 -8.62 -30.86 10.15
C ALA A 491 -7.80 -30.18 9.03
N ALA A 492 -8.33 -30.13 7.81
CA ALA A 492 -7.73 -29.36 6.71
C ALA A 492 -7.58 -27.87 7.04
N PHE A 493 -8.59 -27.23 7.64
CA PHE A 493 -8.48 -25.82 8.06
C PHE A 493 -7.44 -25.60 9.16
N ARG A 494 -7.34 -26.51 10.14
CA ARG A 494 -6.28 -26.48 11.16
C ARG A 494 -4.90 -26.63 10.54
N GLU A 495 -4.78 -27.52 9.56
CA GLU A 495 -3.54 -27.74 8.82
C GLU A 495 -3.15 -26.51 7.98
N LEU A 496 -4.11 -25.81 7.36
CA LEU A 496 -3.86 -24.53 6.71
C LEU A 496 -3.30 -23.48 7.69
N VAL A 497 -3.89 -23.37 8.89
CA VAL A 497 -3.39 -22.45 9.92
C VAL A 497 -1.97 -22.81 10.34
N ARG A 498 -1.66 -24.10 10.52
CA ARG A 498 -0.30 -24.59 10.82
C ARG A 498 0.67 -24.23 9.70
N PHE A 499 0.33 -24.55 8.46
CA PHE A 499 1.19 -24.37 7.28
C PHE A 499 1.47 -22.89 7.00
N LEU A 500 0.44 -22.03 6.94
CA LEU A 500 0.60 -20.59 6.67
C LEU A 500 1.50 -19.91 7.71
N ASN A 501 1.46 -20.36 8.96
CA ASN A 501 2.27 -19.81 10.04
C ASN A 501 3.65 -20.49 10.21
N SER A 502 3.95 -21.49 9.39
CA SER A 502 5.16 -22.31 9.51
C SER A 502 6.44 -21.53 9.18
N PRO A 503 7.61 -21.93 9.73
CA PRO A 503 8.89 -21.29 9.42
C PRO A 503 9.24 -21.25 7.92
N PRO A 504 9.04 -22.32 7.11
CA PRO A 504 9.31 -22.25 5.67
C PRO A 504 8.50 -21.16 4.96
N VAL A 505 7.21 -21.02 5.29
CA VAL A 505 6.38 -19.95 4.73
C VAL A 505 6.90 -18.58 5.20
N GLN A 506 7.13 -18.41 6.49
CA GLN A 506 7.41 -17.09 7.07
C GLN A 506 8.83 -16.59 6.83
N ARG A 507 9.82 -17.48 6.74
CA ARG A 507 11.24 -17.13 6.66
C ARG A 507 11.81 -17.24 5.25
N ILE A 508 11.23 -18.08 4.39
CA ILE A 508 11.76 -18.35 3.04
C ILE A 508 10.80 -17.82 1.98
N TRP A 509 9.58 -18.35 1.92
CA TRP A 509 8.65 -18.04 0.82
C TRP A 509 8.07 -16.63 0.89
N ALA A 510 7.51 -16.23 2.04
CA ALA A 510 6.81 -14.97 2.20
C ALA A 510 7.71 -13.73 2.00
N PRO A 511 8.96 -13.68 2.47
CA PRO A 511 9.86 -12.57 2.16
C PRO A 511 10.14 -12.38 0.65
N ALA A 512 10.02 -13.43 -0.15
CA ALA A 512 10.20 -13.36 -1.60
C ALA A 512 8.88 -13.07 -2.35
N PHE A 513 7.79 -13.73 -1.96
CA PHE A 513 6.57 -13.78 -2.75
C PHE A 513 5.31 -13.37 -2.00
N GLY A 514 5.36 -13.24 -0.68
CA GLY A 514 4.16 -13.03 0.15
C GLY A 514 3.47 -11.69 -0.04
N ALA A 515 4.11 -10.73 -0.74
CA ALA A 515 3.50 -9.46 -1.17
C ALA A 515 3.01 -9.47 -2.63
N SER A 516 3.35 -10.50 -3.42
CA SER A 516 3.10 -10.56 -4.87
C SER A 516 2.23 -11.76 -5.28
N ARG A 517 2.47 -12.95 -4.71
CA ARG A 517 1.78 -14.21 -5.04
C ARG A 517 0.76 -14.60 -3.98
N VAL A 518 -0.16 -15.49 -4.37
CA VAL A 518 -0.98 -16.26 -3.43
C VAL A 518 -0.17 -17.51 -3.07
N LEU A 519 -0.09 -17.83 -1.77
CA LEU A 519 0.66 -18.98 -1.28
C LEU A 519 0.14 -20.29 -1.89
N PRO A 520 0.98 -21.09 -2.58
CA PRO A 520 0.63 -22.45 -2.95
C PRO A 520 0.64 -23.35 -1.70
N ILE A 521 -0.43 -24.13 -1.53
CA ILE A 521 -0.58 -25.06 -0.42
C ILE A 521 -0.28 -26.47 -0.93
N PRO A 522 0.80 -27.13 -0.48
CA PRO A 522 1.09 -28.51 -0.86
C PRO A 522 0.02 -29.45 -0.29
N LEU A 523 -0.54 -30.33 -1.13
CA LEU A 523 -1.61 -31.27 -0.76
C LEU A 523 -1.13 -32.72 -0.61
N THR A 524 0.14 -32.97 -0.92
CA THR A 524 0.86 -34.23 -0.65
C THR A 524 2.08 -33.90 0.20
N ASP A 525 2.60 -34.89 0.95
CA ASP A 525 3.65 -34.69 1.96
C ASP A 525 4.72 -33.65 1.53
N ALA A 526 4.80 -32.59 2.34
CA ALA A 526 5.44 -31.30 2.05
C ALA A 526 6.97 -31.29 2.12
#